data_AF-A0A516TZD5-F1
#
_entry.id   AF-A0A516TZD5-F1
#
_cell.length_a   1.000
_cell.length_b   1.000
_cell.length_c   1.000
_cell.angle_alpha   90.00
_cell.angle_beta   90.00
_cell.angle_gamma   90.00
#
_symmetry.space_group_name_H-M   'P 1'
#
loop_
_entity.id
_entity.type
_entity.pdbx_description
1 polymer ?
#
loop_
_entity_poly.entity_id
_entity_poly.type
_entity_poly.pdbx_seq_one_letter_code
_entity_poly.pdbx_strand_id
1 'polypeptide(L)'
;TTLTTWLWGGFSINDPTLTRFFALHFILPFIIISLSSIHIILLHNEGSNNPLGTNSDIDKIPFHPYHSYKDVLMITSMITLLLLILSFSPSLLNDPENFSKANPLITPQHIKPEWYFLFAYGIL
;
A
#
# COMPACT_ATOMS: atom_id res chain seq x y z
N THR A 1 12.95 -1.02 25.42
CA THR A 1 12.65 -2.45 25.64
C THR A 1 11.19 -2.68 25.98
N THR A 2 10.61 -1.91 26.91
CA THR A 2 9.20 -2.05 27.33
C THR A 2 8.18 -1.93 26.19
N LEU A 3 8.34 -0.96 25.28
CA LEU A 3 7.45 -0.80 24.13
C LEU A 3 7.55 -1.98 23.15
N THR A 4 8.76 -2.44 22.87
CA THR A 4 9.03 -3.55 21.94
C THR A 4 8.44 -4.86 22.47
N THR A 5 8.67 -5.19 23.75
CA THR A 5 8.12 -6.41 24.36
C THR A 5 6.60 -6.33 24.52
N TRP A 6 6.06 -5.14 24.76
CA TRP A 6 4.61 -4.91 24.74
C TRP A 6 4.01 -5.18 23.36
N LEU A 7 4.63 -4.68 22.29
CA LEU A 7 4.17 -4.88 20.91
C LEU A 7 4.21 -6.37 20.54
N TRP A 8 5.33 -7.05 20.81
CA TRP A 8 5.48 -8.48 20.56
C TRP A 8 4.55 -9.33 21.41
N GLY A 9 4.15 -8.84 22.59
CA GLY A 9 3.39 -9.63 23.57
C GLY A 9 4.24 -10.72 24.23
N GLY A 10 5.55 -10.51 24.30
CA GLY A 10 6.55 -11.47 24.78
C GLY A 10 7.97 -10.95 24.63
N PHE A 11 8.97 -11.82 24.81
CA PHE A 11 10.39 -11.47 24.68
C PHE A 11 10.93 -11.60 23.26
N SER A 12 10.17 -12.21 22.35
CA SER A 12 10.51 -12.41 20.94
C SER A 12 9.24 -12.40 20.09
N ILE A 13 9.41 -12.33 18.77
CA ILE A 13 8.32 -12.49 17.80
C ILE A 13 7.84 -13.95 17.85
N ASN A 14 6.57 -14.16 18.17
CA ASN A 14 5.94 -15.49 18.27
C ASN A 14 4.42 -15.40 18.03
N ASP A 15 3.65 -16.45 18.35
CA ASP A 15 2.20 -16.54 18.16
C ASP A 15 1.40 -15.31 18.66
N PRO A 16 1.71 -14.71 19.83
CA PRO A 16 1.01 -13.49 20.26
C PRO A 16 1.23 -12.32 19.30
N THR A 17 2.43 -12.20 18.73
CA THR A 17 2.75 -11.16 17.75
C THR A 17 1.97 -11.38 16.46
N LEU A 18 1.97 -12.61 15.93
CA LEU A 18 1.31 -12.94 14.67
C LEU A 18 -0.21 -12.72 14.76
N THR A 19 -0.84 -13.17 15.84
CA THR A 19 -2.28 -13.00 16.06
C THR A 19 -2.68 -11.52 16.12
N ARG A 20 -1.88 -10.69 16.79
CA ARG A 20 -2.10 -9.24 16.85
C ARG A 20 -1.86 -8.56 15.51
N PHE A 21 -0.82 -8.96 14.79
CA PHE A 21 -0.51 -8.41 13.47
C PHE A 21 -1.61 -8.74 12.46
N PHE A 22 -2.20 -9.94 12.53
CA PHE A 22 -3.38 -10.27 11.76
C PHE A 22 -4.58 -9.36 12.10
N ALA A 23 -4.89 -9.18 13.39
CA ALA A 23 -5.98 -8.31 13.81
C ALA A 23 -5.76 -6.84 13.40
N LEU A 24 -4.53 -6.34 13.51
CA LEU A 24 -4.14 -4.99 13.06
C LEU A 24 -4.25 -4.87 11.53
N HIS A 25 -3.70 -5.83 10.79
CA HIS A 25 -3.80 -5.88 9.33
C HIS A 25 -5.25 -5.92 8.84
N PHE A 26 -6.14 -6.58 9.59
CA PHE A 26 -7.56 -6.61 9.26
C PHE A 26 -8.25 -5.26 9.46
N ILE A 27 -7.98 -4.54 10.56
CA ILE A 27 -8.66 -3.27 10.85
C ILE A 27 -8.09 -2.08 10.07
N LEU A 28 -6.79 -2.08 9.77
CA LEU A 28 -6.10 -0.95 9.13
C LEU A 28 -6.70 -0.54 7.77
N PRO A 29 -7.07 -1.45 6.85
CA PRO A 29 -7.73 -1.10 5.60
C PRO A 29 -9.02 -0.28 5.79
N PHE A 30 -9.83 -0.57 6.81
CA PHE A 30 -11.04 0.19 7.10
C PHE A 30 -10.74 1.59 7.60
N ILE A 31 -9.69 1.74 8.40
CA ILE A 31 -9.19 3.05 8.84
C ILE A 31 -8.72 3.85 7.62
N ILE A 32 -8.00 3.22 6.68
CA ILE A 32 -7.55 3.85 5.43
C ILE A 32 -8.75 4.30 4.58
N ILE A 33 -9.81 3.49 4.45
CA ILE A 33 -11.03 3.88 3.73
C ILE A 33 -11.66 5.13 4.38
N SER A 34 -11.78 5.15 5.71
CA SER A 34 -12.30 6.31 6.45
C SER A 34 -11.47 7.57 6.21
N LEU A 35 -10.15 7.48 6.35
CA LEU A 35 -9.24 8.60 6.09
C LEU A 35 -9.27 9.06 4.62
N SER A 36 -9.38 8.13 3.66
CA SER A 36 -9.52 8.47 2.24
C SER A 36 -10.82 9.22 1.95
N SER A 37 -11.90 8.91 2.67
CA SER A 37 -13.18 9.61 2.53
C SER A 37 -13.09 11.04 3.05
N ILE A 38 -12.44 11.23 4.21
CA ILE A 38 -12.14 12.57 4.75
C ILE A 38 -11.25 13.35 3.77
N HIS A 39 -10.22 12.71 3.22
CA HIS A 39 -9.35 13.31 2.21
C HIS A 39 -10.14 13.81 0.98
N ILE A 40 -11.07 12.99 0.45
CA ILE A 40 -11.91 13.38 -0.69
C ILE A 40 -12.86 14.54 -0.34
N ILE A 41 -13.44 14.55 0.86
CA ILE A 41 -14.29 15.67 1.32
C ILE A 41 -13.49 16.97 1.35
N LEU A 42 -12.27 16.94 1.89
CA LEU A 42 -11.39 18.11 1.90
C LEU A 42 -11.00 18.54 0.50
N LEU A 43 -10.73 17.60 -0.40
CA LEU A 43 -10.46 17.90 -1.82
C LEU A 43 -11.68 18.52 -2.51
N HIS A 44 -12.90 18.12 -2.17
CA HIS A 44 -14.12 18.68 -2.75
C HIS A 44 -14.40 20.12 -2.29
N ASN A 45 -13.89 20.54 -1.14
CA ASN A 45 -14.05 21.91 -0.67
C ASN A 45 -13.24 22.91 -1.53
N GLU A 46 -12.01 22.54 -1.90
CA GLU A 46 -11.08 23.42 -2.66
C GLU A 46 -11.10 23.13 -4.17
N GLY A 47 -11.44 21.90 -4.57
CA GLY A 47 -11.32 21.40 -5.94
C GLY A 47 -9.91 20.88 -6.28
N SER A 48 -9.78 20.26 -7.46
CA SER A 48 -8.50 19.76 -7.94
C SER A 48 -7.62 20.87 -8.51
N ASN A 49 -6.31 20.77 -8.25
CA ASN A 49 -5.31 21.60 -8.92
C ASN A 49 -5.10 21.14 -10.38
N ASN A 50 -4.43 21.96 -11.20
CA ASN A 50 -4.08 21.67 -12.58
C ASN A 50 -2.56 21.78 -12.82
N PRO A 51 -2.03 21.21 -13.91
CA PRO A 51 -0.59 21.20 -14.18
C PRO A 51 0.08 22.58 -14.27
N LEU A 52 -0.70 23.63 -14.61
CA LEU A 52 -0.18 25.00 -14.67
C LEU A 52 -0.17 25.69 -13.30
N GLY A 53 -0.83 25.12 -12.29
CA GLY A 53 -0.92 25.71 -10.95
C GLY A 53 -1.67 27.04 -10.90
N THR A 54 -2.49 27.34 -11.91
CA THR A 54 -3.27 28.59 -12.01
C THR A 54 -4.74 28.35 -11.63
N ASN A 55 -5.55 29.40 -11.51
CA ASN A 55 -6.98 29.21 -11.19
C ASN A 55 -7.71 28.48 -12.34
N SER A 56 -8.31 27.32 -12.02
CA SER A 56 -9.06 26.48 -12.97
C SER A 56 -10.54 26.85 -13.13
N ASP A 57 -11.08 27.76 -12.31
CA ASP A 57 -12.51 28.15 -12.33
C ASP A 57 -12.96 28.71 -13.68
N ILE A 58 -12.02 29.27 -14.46
CA ILE A 58 -12.29 29.87 -15.77
C ILE A 58 -12.63 28.85 -16.86
N ASP A 59 -12.27 27.57 -16.67
CA ASP A 59 -12.42 26.51 -17.68
C ASP A 59 -12.69 25.15 -17.04
N LYS A 60 -13.74 25.08 -16.21
CA LYS A 60 -14.18 23.81 -15.61
C LYS A 60 -15.02 23.01 -16.59
N ILE A 61 -14.69 21.73 -16.73
CA ILE A 61 -15.52 20.72 -17.39
C ILE A 61 -16.22 19.83 -16.35
N PRO A 62 -17.42 19.30 -16.66
CA PRO A 62 -18.07 18.35 -15.76
C PRO A 62 -17.26 17.06 -15.64
N PHE A 63 -17.33 16.40 -14.47
CA PHE A 63 -16.62 15.13 -14.25
C PHE A 63 -17.06 14.03 -15.23
N HIS A 64 -18.37 13.90 -15.45
CA HIS A 64 -18.93 13.00 -16.45
C HIS A 64 -19.30 13.79 -17.72
N PRO A 65 -18.94 13.32 -18.93
CA PRO A 65 -18.31 12.03 -19.24
C PRO A 65 -16.77 12.04 -19.23
N TYR A 66 -16.15 13.23 -19.17
CA TYR A 66 -14.73 13.43 -19.48
C TYR A 66 -13.78 12.65 -18.56
N HIS A 67 -13.82 12.91 -17.26
CA HIS A 67 -12.97 12.23 -16.30
C HIS A 67 -13.41 10.79 -16.07
N SER A 68 -14.72 10.50 -16.11
CA SER A 68 -15.24 9.13 -15.99
C SER A 68 -14.64 8.18 -17.03
N TYR A 69 -14.62 8.55 -18.31
CA TYR A 69 -14.04 7.69 -19.35
C TYR A 69 -12.51 7.60 -19.28
N LYS A 70 -11.84 8.69 -18.89
CA LYS A 70 -10.40 8.67 -18.62
C LYS A 70 -10.05 7.70 -17.50
N ASP A 71 -10.82 7.70 -16.42
CA ASP A 71 -10.62 6.82 -15.26
C ASP A 71 -10.90 5.36 -15.61
N VAL A 72 -11.93 5.07 -16.42
CA VAL A 72 -12.20 3.71 -16.92
C VAL A 72 -11.03 3.19 -17.77
N LEU A 73 -10.46 4.02 -18.65
CA LEU A 73 -9.28 3.65 -19.41
C LEU A 73 -8.09 3.34 -18.47
N MET A 74 -7.86 4.18 -17.46
CA MET A 74 -6.78 3.96 -16.51
C MET A 74 -6.98 2.66 -15.72
N ILE A 75 -8.18 2.43 -15.16
CA ILE A 75 -8.51 1.21 -14.40
C ILE A 75 -8.34 -0.03 -15.27
N THR A 76 -8.83 -0.01 -16.52
CA THR A 76 -8.68 -1.16 -17.43
C THR A 76 -7.22 -1.46 -17.72
N SER A 77 -6.39 -0.44 -17.97
CA SER A 77 -4.94 -0.63 -18.16
C SER A 77 -4.20 -1.13 -16.90
N MET A 78 -4.61 -0.71 -15.70
CA MET A 78 -4.04 -1.21 -14.45
C MET A 78 -4.43 -2.66 -14.19
N ILE A 79 -5.69 -3.04 -14.45
CA ILE A 79 -6.16 -4.42 -14.31
C ILE A 79 -5.47 -5.34 -15.31
N THR A 80 -5.29 -4.92 -16.57
CA THR A 80 -4.57 -5.74 -17.55
C THR A 80 -3.13 -5.97 -17.12
N LEU A 81 -2.42 -4.93 -16.66
CA LEU A 81 -1.06 -5.09 -16.12
C LEU A 81 -1.01 -6.04 -14.92
N LEU A 82 -1.94 -5.91 -13.96
CA LEU A 82 -2.04 -6.80 -12.82
C LEU A 82 -2.23 -8.26 -13.27
N LEU A 83 -3.16 -8.50 -14.20
CA LEU A 83 -3.43 -9.83 -14.72
C LEU A 83 -2.25 -10.41 -15.51
N LEU A 84 -1.49 -9.59 -16.23
CA LEU A 84 -0.27 -10.04 -16.90
C LEU A 84 0.76 -10.55 -15.89
N ILE A 85 1.00 -9.81 -14.80
CA ILE A 85 1.94 -10.22 -13.75
C ILE A 85 1.43 -11.51 -13.09
N LEU A 86 0.17 -11.56 -12.66
CA LEU A 86 -0.40 -12.73 -11.99
C LEU A 86 -0.40 -13.99 -12.87
N SER A 87 -0.63 -13.84 -14.18
CA SER A 87 -0.76 -14.99 -15.09
C SER A 87 0.58 -15.50 -15.61
N PHE A 88 1.52 -14.61 -15.90
CA PHE A 88 2.79 -14.97 -16.55
C PHE A 88 3.99 -14.96 -15.62
N SER A 89 3.97 -14.17 -14.54
CA SER A 89 5.13 -14.01 -13.64
C SER A 89 4.72 -13.71 -12.19
N PRO A 90 3.90 -14.57 -11.54
CA PRO A 90 3.31 -14.28 -10.23
C PRO A 90 4.33 -14.09 -9.10
N SER A 91 5.54 -14.63 -9.24
CA SER A 91 6.62 -14.48 -8.25
C SER A 91 7.61 -13.36 -8.58
N LEU A 92 7.38 -12.55 -9.63
CA LEU A 92 8.32 -11.53 -10.09
C LEU A 92 8.71 -10.51 -9.00
N LEU A 93 7.73 -10.14 -8.18
CA LEU A 93 7.89 -9.12 -7.13
C LEU A 93 8.10 -9.71 -5.73
N ASN A 94 8.21 -11.04 -5.61
CA ASN A 94 8.36 -11.74 -4.34
C ASN A 94 9.82 -12.14 -4.08
N ASP A 95 10.19 -12.23 -2.81
CA ASP A 95 11.47 -12.81 -2.41
C ASP A 95 11.36 -14.34 -2.29
N PRO A 96 12.25 -15.13 -2.93
CA PRO A 96 12.28 -16.59 -2.80
C PRO A 96 12.38 -17.10 -1.35
N GLU A 97 13.00 -16.33 -0.44
CA GLU A 97 13.18 -16.74 0.97
C GLU A 97 11.84 -16.88 1.70
N ASN A 98 10.80 -16.14 1.29
CA ASN A 98 9.45 -16.20 1.90
C ASN A 98 8.68 -17.48 1.58
N PHE A 99 9.18 -18.34 0.69
CA PHE A 99 8.60 -19.69 0.47
C PHE A 99 9.07 -20.71 1.50
N SER A 100 10.13 -20.40 2.26
CA SER A 100 10.59 -21.22 3.37
C SER A 100 9.83 -20.87 4.66
N LYS A 101 9.66 -21.84 5.56
CA LYS A 101 9.06 -21.55 6.87
C LYS A 101 10.01 -20.72 7.71
N ALA A 102 9.47 -19.75 8.44
CA ALA A 102 10.24 -18.94 9.37
C ALA A 102 11.00 -19.81 10.39
N ASN A 103 12.29 -19.54 10.56
CA ASN A 103 13.14 -20.21 11.54
C ASN A 103 13.83 -19.14 12.41
N PRO A 104 13.48 -19.00 13.70
CA PRO A 104 14.05 -17.96 14.56
C PRO A 104 15.54 -18.15 14.87
N LEU A 105 16.13 -19.30 14.52
CA LEU A 105 17.54 -19.61 14.74
C LEU A 105 18.42 -19.31 13.53
N ILE A 106 17.83 -18.96 12.38
CA ILE A 106 18.56 -18.75 11.13
C ILE A 106 18.11 -17.43 10.52
N THR A 107 19.05 -16.49 10.37
CA THR A 107 18.84 -15.27 9.58
C THR A 107 19.34 -15.53 8.16
N PRO A 108 18.51 -15.27 7.12
CA PRO A 108 18.99 -15.36 5.74
C PRO A 108 20.11 -14.36 5.44
N GLN A 109 21.01 -14.73 4.54
CA GLN A 109 22.23 -13.96 4.27
C GLN A 109 21.95 -12.59 3.64
N HIS A 110 20.89 -12.47 2.83
CA HIS A 110 20.55 -11.24 2.11
C HIS A 110 19.15 -10.72 2.49
N ILE A 111 18.80 -10.81 3.79
CA ILE A 111 17.53 -10.31 4.31
C ILE A 111 17.28 -8.86 3.90
N LYS A 112 16.13 -8.61 3.30
CA LYS A 112 15.69 -7.29 2.83
C LYS A 112 14.17 -7.21 2.88
N PRO A 113 13.59 -6.00 2.99
CA PRO A 113 12.15 -5.85 2.87
C PRO A 113 11.71 -5.94 1.41
N GLU A 114 10.39 -5.94 1.19
CA GLU A 114 9.80 -5.86 -0.14
C GLU A 114 10.24 -4.59 -0.88
N TRP A 115 10.19 -4.65 -2.21
CA TRP A 115 10.76 -3.65 -3.11
C TRP A 115 10.28 -2.21 -2.83
N TYR A 116 9.02 -2.02 -2.42
CA TYR A 116 8.44 -0.71 -2.12
C TYR A 116 8.98 -0.06 -0.83
N PHE A 117 9.75 -0.80 -0.01
CA PHE A 117 10.45 -0.28 1.17
C PHE A 117 11.96 -0.11 0.99
N LEU A 118 12.55 -0.58 -0.10
CA LEU A 118 14.01 -0.58 -0.28
C LEU A 118 14.61 0.82 -0.22
N PHE A 119 13.91 1.84 -0.70
CA PHE A 119 14.39 3.22 -0.63
C PHE A 119 14.56 3.69 0.82
N ALA A 120 13.62 3.35 1.71
CA ALA A 120 13.68 3.74 3.11
C ALA A 120 14.67 2.87 3.89
N TYR A 121 14.76 1.58 3.56
CA TYR A 121 15.75 0.67 4.12
C TYR A 121 17.19 1.09 3.80
N GLY A 122 17.44 1.62 2.60
CA GLY A 122 18.75 2.16 2.24
C GLY A 122 19.13 3.46 2.95
N ILE A 123 18.18 4.16 3.59
CA ILE A 123 18.42 5.37 4.38
C ILE A 123 18.72 5.04 5.85
N LEU A 124 18.13 3.97 6.39
CA LEU A 124 18.24 3.53 7.79
C LEU A 124 19.64 2.98 8.10
#